data_AF-A0AAV5VVK8-F1
#
_entry.id   AF-A0AAV5VVK8-F1
#
_cell.length_a   1.000
_cell.length_b   1.000
_cell.length_c   1.000
_cell.angle_alpha   90.00
_cell.angle_beta   90.00
_cell.angle_gamma   90.00
#
_symmetry.space_group_name_H-M   'P 1'
#
loop_
_entity.id
_entity.type
_entity.pdbx_description
1 polymer ?
#
loop_
_entity_poly.entity_id
_entity_poly.type
_entity_poly.pdbx_seq_one_letter_code
_entity_poly.pdbx_strand_id
1 'polypeptide(L)'
;TSLLTVHPTVFFVLLRHSSDYSRDIKWGYVANQIVWLAHEFNESFLYRIVNLCPYPGLYCEGPLCRGVLPSGLLLVPLFIAIPSVIVTFLFIALRMYHYISSHSENAIKISIRMQVIIILSVFIILSSNLIVHLYSGMLSRGNMELTQKPELSWLKHRAGSLLLFGSPGHNLYFTN
;
A
#
# COMPACT_ATOMS: atom_id res chain seq x y z
N THR A 1 -11.63 -9.06 -7.87
CA THR A 1 -12.40 -8.78 -9.11
C THR A 1 -11.79 -7.63 -9.88
N SER A 2 -11.37 -6.54 -9.21
CA SER A 2 -10.67 -5.40 -9.81
C SER A 2 -9.45 -5.78 -10.67
N LEU A 3 -8.59 -6.69 -10.19
CA LEU A 3 -7.43 -7.23 -10.93
C LEU A 3 -7.74 -7.63 -12.39
N LEU A 4 -8.87 -8.29 -12.61
CA LEU A 4 -9.21 -8.91 -13.89
C LEU A 4 -10.08 -8.03 -14.79
N THR A 5 -10.76 -7.02 -14.24
CA THR A 5 -11.69 -6.18 -15.01
C THR A 5 -11.19 -4.76 -15.16
N VAL A 6 -10.72 -4.14 -14.10
CA VAL A 6 -10.38 -2.71 -14.07
C VAL A 6 -9.04 -2.45 -14.76
N HIS A 7 -7.98 -3.14 -14.36
CA HIS A 7 -6.64 -2.90 -14.90
C HIS A 7 -6.54 -3.18 -16.41
N PRO A 8 -7.06 -4.31 -16.93
CA PRO A 8 -7.05 -4.56 -18.38
C PRO A 8 -7.84 -3.51 -19.16
N THR A 9 -8.96 -3.02 -18.61
CA THR A 9 -9.75 -1.94 -19.22
C THR A 9 -8.95 -0.64 -19.29
N VAL A 10 -8.24 -0.28 -18.22
CA VAL A 10 -7.38 0.93 -18.23
C VAL A 10 -6.24 0.79 -19.23
N PHE A 11 -5.58 -0.37 -19.30
CA PHE A 11 -4.56 -0.63 -20.32
C PHE A 11 -5.14 -0.56 -21.74
N PHE A 12 -6.32 -1.13 -21.96
CA PHE A 12 -6.99 -1.07 -23.26
C PHE A 12 -7.27 0.37 -23.68
N VAL A 13 -7.80 1.20 -22.78
CA VAL A 13 -8.04 2.63 -23.04
C VAL A 13 -6.73 3.36 -23.34
N LEU A 14 -5.68 3.13 -22.55
CA LEU A 14 -4.36 3.74 -22.75
C LEU A 14 -3.70 3.34 -24.07
N LEU A 15 -3.90 2.10 -24.53
CA LEU A 15 -3.39 1.63 -25.81
C LEU A 15 -4.21 2.22 -26.97
N ARG A 16 -5.53 2.28 -26.83
CA ARG A 16 -6.45 2.75 -27.88
C ARG A 16 -6.30 4.25 -28.14
N HIS A 17 -6.17 5.06 -27.10
CA HIS A 17 -6.04 6.52 -27.18
C HIS A 17 -4.59 7.00 -27.08
N SER A 18 -3.63 6.15 -27.40
CA SER A 18 -2.22 6.46 -27.14
C SER A 18 -1.64 7.63 -27.93
N SER A 19 -2.28 8.06 -29.02
CA SER A 19 -1.89 9.23 -29.82
C SER A 19 -2.16 10.56 -29.12
N ASP A 20 -3.12 10.58 -28.20
CA ASP A 20 -3.65 11.83 -27.63
C ASP A 20 -2.87 12.27 -26.38
N TYR A 21 -2.03 11.38 -25.84
CA TYR A 21 -1.28 11.60 -24.61
C TYR A 21 0.21 11.85 -24.87
N SER A 22 0.79 12.79 -24.11
CA SER A 22 2.24 12.92 -24.06
C SER A 22 2.89 11.61 -23.57
N ARG A 23 4.08 11.30 -24.13
CA ARG A 23 4.82 10.07 -23.82
C ARG A 23 5.07 9.91 -22.32
N ASP A 24 5.34 10.99 -21.60
CA ASP A 24 5.59 10.98 -20.16
C ASP A 24 4.35 10.56 -19.36
N ILE A 25 3.17 11.10 -19.72
CA ILE A 25 1.91 10.75 -19.05
C ILE A 25 1.57 9.28 -19.31
N LYS A 26 1.76 8.80 -20.54
CA LYS A 26 1.55 7.39 -20.90
C LYS A 26 2.38 6.45 -20.05
N TRP A 27 3.70 6.71 -19.94
CA TRP A 27 4.57 5.88 -19.11
C TRP A 27 4.26 5.99 -17.62
N GLY A 28 3.88 7.18 -17.14
CA GLY A 28 3.39 7.36 -15.78
C GLY A 28 2.19 6.45 -15.48
N TYR A 29 1.18 6.45 -16.37
CA TYR A 29 0.01 5.57 -16.23
C TYR A 29 0.37 4.08 -16.26
N VAL A 30 1.22 3.65 -17.20
CA VAL A 30 1.68 2.26 -17.27
C VAL A 30 2.38 1.85 -15.98
N ALA A 31 3.30 2.67 -15.47
CA ALA A 31 4.00 2.42 -14.21
C ALA A 31 3.02 2.34 -13.04
N ASN A 32 2.08 3.28 -12.94
CA ASN A 32 1.06 3.26 -11.90
C ASN A 32 0.18 2.00 -11.96
N GLN A 33 -0.24 1.57 -13.15
CA GLN A 33 -1.02 0.33 -13.31
C GLN A 33 -0.22 -0.92 -12.92
N ILE A 34 1.07 -0.99 -13.26
CA ILE A 34 1.96 -2.08 -12.83
C ILE A 34 2.08 -2.11 -11.30
N VAL A 35 2.27 -0.96 -10.67
CA VAL A 35 2.40 -0.86 -9.21
C VAL A 35 1.10 -1.25 -8.52
N TRP A 36 -0.06 -0.83 -9.03
CA TRP A 36 -1.36 -1.28 -8.53
C TRP A 36 -1.58 -2.79 -8.70
N LEU A 37 -1.25 -3.36 -9.86
CA LEU A 37 -1.33 -4.81 -10.08
C LEU A 37 -0.44 -5.58 -9.11
N ALA A 38 0.80 -5.12 -8.92
CA ALA A 38 1.72 -5.72 -7.96
C ALA A 38 1.19 -5.62 -6.53
N HIS A 39 0.59 -4.49 -6.16
CA HIS A 39 -0.05 -4.29 -4.86
C HIS A 39 -1.23 -5.26 -4.65
N GLU A 40 -2.19 -5.29 -5.57
CA GLU A 40 -3.34 -6.21 -5.49
C GLU A 40 -2.90 -7.68 -5.48
N PHE A 41 -1.89 -8.02 -6.27
CA PHE A 41 -1.32 -9.36 -6.30
C PHE A 41 -0.67 -9.73 -4.96
N ASN A 42 0.11 -8.82 -4.38
CA ASN A 42 0.71 -9.01 -3.07
C ASN A 42 -0.37 -9.25 -2.00
N GLU A 43 -1.38 -8.38 -1.92
CA GLU A 43 -2.42 -8.49 -0.90
C GLU A 43 -3.33 -9.71 -1.09
N SER A 44 -3.72 -10.01 -2.32
CA SER A 44 -4.71 -11.06 -2.60
C SER A 44 -4.10 -12.47 -2.60
N PHE A 45 -2.86 -12.61 -3.10
CA PHE A 45 -2.24 -13.93 -3.31
C PHE A 45 -1.07 -14.18 -2.35
N LEU A 46 -0.12 -13.25 -2.26
CA LEU A 46 1.10 -13.50 -1.46
C LEU A 46 0.84 -13.46 0.04
N TYR A 47 0.04 -12.50 0.48
CA TYR A 47 -0.31 -12.31 1.89
C TYR A 47 -1.70 -12.86 2.21
N ARG A 48 -2.72 -12.59 1.40
CA ARG A 48 -4.11 -12.93 1.72
C ARG A 48 -4.48 -12.46 3.13
N ILE A 49 -4.40 -11.14 3.33
CA ILE A 49 -4.61 -10.50 4.63
C ILE A 49 -6.10 -10.51 4.96
N VAL A 50 -6.42 -10.84 6.21
CA VAL A 50 -7.77 -10.80 6.78
C VAL A 50 -7.73 -9.92 8.02
N ASN A 51 -8.54 -8.86 8.02
CA ASN A 51 -8.73 -8.02 9.20
C ASN A 51 -9.52 -8.78 10.27
N LEU A 52 -8.99 -8.85 11.49
CA LEU A 52 -9.61 -9.59 12.59
C LEU A 52 -10.51 -8.71 13.44
N CYS A 53 -11.69 -8.31 12.97
CA CYS A 53 -12.65 -7.62 13.84
C CYS A 53 -13.11 -8.55 15.01
N PRO A 54 -13.14 -8.11 16.28
CA PRO A 54 -12.91 -6.76 16.82
C PRO A 54 -11.48 -6.48 17.32
N TYR A 55 -10.54 -7.40 17.09
CA TYR A 55 -9.16 -7.24 17.49
C TYR A 55 -8.44 -6.25 16.54
N PRO A 56 -7.64 -5.32 17.06
CA PRO A 56 -6.77 -4.51 16.22
C PRO A 56 -5.63 -5.42 15.74
N GLY A 57 -5.86 -6.18 14.66
CA GLY A 57 -4.92 -7.19 14.20
C GLY A 57 -5.18 -7.68 12.78
N LEU A 58 -4.12 -8.22 12.18
CA LEU A 58 -4.11 -8.79 10.84
C LEU A 58 -3.80 -10.28 10.95
N TYR A 59 -4.59 -11.08 10.25
CA TYR A 59 -4.29 -12.48 10.02
C TYR A 59 -3.86 -12.68 8.57
N CYS A 60 -2.83 -13.49 8.35
CA CYS A 60 -2.23 -13.68 7.04
C CYS A 60 -2.10 -15.17 6.70
N GLU A 61 -2.69 -15.61 5.58
CA GLU A 61 -2.73 -17.03 5.17
C GLU A 61 -1.90 -17.34 3.91
N GLY A 62 -1.39 -16.33 3.23
CA GLY A 62 -0.72 -16.47 1.94
C GLY A 62 0.66 -17.13 2.04
N PRO A 63 1.26 -17.53 0.91
CA PRO A 63 2.52 -18.27 0.86
C PRO A 63 3.65 -17.62 1.66
N LEU A 64 3.78 -16.29 1.63
CA LEU A 64 4.84 -15.60 2.38
C LEU A 64 4.66 -15.76 3.90
N CYS A 65 3.42 -15.86 4.37
CA CYS A 65 3.07 -15.95 5.78
C CYS A 65 3.12 -17.36 6.38
N ARG A 66 3.30 -18.41 5.56
CA ARG A 66 3.39 -19.81 6.01
C ARG A 66 4.82 -20.28 6.32
N GLY A 67 5.74 -19.34 6.59
CA GLY A 67 7.10 -19.65 7.04
C GLY A 67 8.22 -19.31 6.05
N VAL A 68 7.94 -18.60 4.95
CA VAL A 68 9.01 -18.11 4.06
C VAL A 68 9.74 -16.93 4.69
N LEU A 69 9.02 -16.03 5.37
CA LEU A 69 9.59 -14.85 6.04
C LEU A 69 9.32 -14.86 7.55
N PRO A 70 10.25 -14.34 8.37
CA PRO A 70 10.00 -14.10 9.79
C PRO A 70 8.94 -13.01 9.97
N SER A 71 8.13 -13.12 11.02
CA SER A 71 6.93 -12.30 11.23
C SER A 71 7.19 -10.78 11.21
N GLY A 72 8.38 -10.34 11.65
CA GLY A 72 8.77 -8.93 11.59
C GLY A 72 9.04 -8.39 10.19
N LEU A 73 9.48 -9.24 9.26
CA LEU A 73 9.75 -8.85 7.87
C LEU A 73 8.54 -8.99 6.95
N LEU A 74 7.50 -9.75 7.36
CA LEU A 74 6.28 -9.91 6.58
C LEU A 74 5.62 -8.56 6.24
N LEU A 75 5.72 -7.59 7.14
CA LEU A 75 5.11 -6.29 6.95
C LEU A 75 5.86 -5.38 5.98
N VAL A 76 7.15 -5.62 5.72
CA VAL A 76 7.99 -4.72 4.91
C VAL A 76 7.48 -4.60 3.46
N PRO A 77 7.23 -5.69 2.71
CA PRO A 77 6.73 -5.57 1.33
C PRO A 77 5.33 -4.95 1.24
N LEU A 78 4.45 -5.26 2.21
CA LEU A 78 3.12 -4.67 2.29
C LEU A 78 3.23 -3.14 2.44
N PHE A 79 4.11 -2.70 3.34
CA PHE A 79 4.31 -1.29 3.60
C PHE A 79 5.07 -0.56 2.50
N ILE A 80 5.96 -1.20 1.73
CA ILE A 80 6.61 -0.53 0.58
C ILE A 80 5.62 -0.36 -0.59
N ALA A 81 4.66 -1.28 -0.74
CA ALA A 81 3.70 -1.25 -1.84
C ALA A 81 2.78 -0.02 -1.76
N ILE A 82 2.30 0.35 -0.56
CA ILE A 82 1.35 1.46 -0.37
C ILE A 82 1.94 2.83 -0.80
N PRO A 83 3.10 3.30 -0.31
CA PRO A 83 3.71 4.55 -0.77
C PRO A 83 4.03 4.53 -2.25
N SER A 84 4.42 3.38 -2.79
CA SER A 84 4.71 3.24 -4.21
C SER A 84 3.47 3.59 -5.06
N VAL A 85 2.31 3.03 -4.69
CA VAL A 85 1.02 3.33 -5.34
C VAL A 85 0.68 4.83 -5.24
N ILE A 86 0.83 5.41 -4.06
CA ILE A 86 0.50 6.83 -3.83
C ILE A 86 1.43 7.75 -4.63
N VAL A 87 2.72 7.45 -4.67
CA VAL A 87 3.72 8.24 -5.38
C VAL A 87 3.52 8.18 -6.90
N THR A 88 3.25 7.00 -7.46
CA THR A 88 2.97 6.90 -8.90
C THR A 88 1.71 7.64 -9.29
N PHE A 89 0.68 7.59 -8.46
CA PHE A 89 -0.55 8.36 -8.67
C PHE A 89 -0.29 9.88 -8.58
N LEU A 90 0.43 10.32 -7.56
CA LEU A 90 0.77 11.73 -7.36
C LEU A 90 1.60 12.29 -8.52
N PHE A 91 2.54 11.51 -9.05
CA PHE A 91 3.31 11.88 -10.25
C PHE A 91 2.40 12.15 -11.45
N ILE A 92 1.45 11.25 -11.74
CA ILE A 92 0.50 11.45 -12.84
C ILE A 92 -0.35 12.69 -12.59
N ALA A 93 -0.89 12.85 -11.38
CA ALA A 93 -1.73 13.99 -11.03
C ALA A 93 -1.01 15.33 -11.22
N LEU A 94 0.25 15.43 -10.79
CA LEU A 94 1.08 16.62 -10.99
C LEU A 94 1.39 16.90 -12.47
N ARG A 95 1.63 15.84 -13.26
CA ARG A 95 1.86 15.97 -14.71
C ARG A 95 0.61 16.40 -15.46
N MET A 96 -0.56 15.87 -15.10
CA MET A 96 -1.84 16.31 -15.65
C MET A 96 -2.15 17.75 -15.26
N TYR A 97 -1.94 18.12 -13.99
CA TYR A 97 -2.08 19.49 -13.53
C TYR A 97 -1.18 20.45 -14.31
N HIS A 98 0.09 20.10 -14.51
CA HIS A 98 1.01 20.91 -15.29
C HIS A 98 0.56 21.07 -16.75
N TYR A 99 0.05 20.01 -17.38
CA TYR A 99 -0.47 20.05 -18.75
C TYR A 99 -1.72 20.93 -18.89
N ILE A 100 -2.63 20.88 -17.93
CA ILE A 100 -3.83 21.75 -17.91
C ILE A 100 -3.42 23.19 -17.62
N SER A 101 -2.55 23.38 -16.63
CA SER A 101 -2.05 24.70 -16.22
C SER A 101 -1.24 25.40 -17.32
N SER A 102 -0.59 24.68 -18.24
CA SER A 102 0.17 25.31 -19.32
C SER A 102 -0.71 26.03 -20.35
N HIS A 103 -2.01 25.72 -20.38
CA HIS A 103 -2.99 26.35 -21.27
C HIS A 103 -3.75 27.51 -20.60
N SER A 104 -3.51 27.76 -19.30
CA SER A 104 -4.17 28.84 -18.56
C SER A 104 -3.20 30.01 -18.35
N GLU A 105 -3.64 31.22 -18.68
CA GLU A 105 -2.81 32.44 -18.58
C GLU A 105 -2.48 32.82 -17.13
N ASN A 106 -3.33 32.44 -16.17
CA ASN A 106 -3.23 32.86 -14.76
C ASN A 106 -2.79 31.74 -13.79
N ALA A 107 -2.37 30.57 -14.30
CA ALA A 107 -2.10 29.42 -13.46
C ALA A 107 -0.64 29.36 -12.98
N ILE A 108 -0.46 28.94 -11.72
CA ILE A 108 0.86 28.76 -11.09
C ILE A 108 1.59 27.61 -11.78
N LYS A 109 2.66 27.94 -12.51
CA LYS A 109 3.52 26.96 -13.20
C LYS A 109 4.45 26.28 -12.20
N ILE A 110 4.14 25.04 -11.85
CA ILE A 110 4.99 24.22 -10.98
C ILE A 110 6.14 23.64 -11.82
N SER A 111 7.38 24.02 -11.52
CA SER A 111 8.56 23.49 -12.20
C SER A 111 8.71 21.98 -11.99
N ILE A 112 9.29 21.28 -12.96
CA ILE A 112 9.54 19.83 -12.84
C ILE A 112 10.40 19.48 -11.62
N ARG A 113 11.35 20.35 -11.26
CA ARG A 113 12.20 20.19 -10.07
C ARG A 113 11.35 20.22 -8.80
N MET A 114 10.40 21.14 -8.71
CA MET A 114 9.47 21.20 -7.58
C MET A 114 8.56 19.97 -7.51
N GLN A 115 8.08 19.46 -8.66
CA GLN A 115 7.28 18.22 -8.68
C GLN A 115 8.08 17.03 -8.11
N VAL A 116 9.33 16.87 -8.53
CA VAL A 116 10.22 15.82 -8.00
C VAL A 116 10.45 15.99 -6.49
N ILE A 117 10.70 17.21 -6.02
CA ILE A 117 10.87 17.49 -4.58
C ILE A 117 9.61 17.15 -3.79
N ILE A 118 8.43 17.50 -4.30
CA ILE A 118 7.14 17.19 -3.66
C ILE A 118 6.96 15.66 -3.58
N ILE A 119 7.19 14.96 -4.67
CA ILE A 119 7.05 13.50 -4.73
C ILE A 119 8.02 12.80 -3.77
N LEU A 120 9.29 13.20 -3.77
CA LEU A 120 10.30 12.64 -2.86
C LEU A 120 9.96 12.93 -1.40
N SER A 121 9.52 14.14 -1.09
CA SER A 121 9.08 14.51 0.26
C SER A 121 7.91 13.65 0.73
N VAL A 122 6.89 13.47 -0.12
CA VAL A 122 5.73 12.63 0.19
C VAL A 122 6.15 11.17 0.38
N PHE A 123 7.03 10.65 -0.48
CA PHE A 123 7.55 9.28 -0.32
C PHE A 123 8.27 9.08 1.01
N ILE A 124 9.11 10.04 1.42
CA ILE A 124 9.84 10.00 2.68
C ILE A 124 8.87 10.02 3.87
N ILE A 125 7.90 10.94 3.87
CA ILE A 125 6.90 11.07 4.95
C ILE A 125 6.07 9.80 5.08
N LEU A 126 5.60 9.24 3.95
CA LEU A 126 4.84 8.00 3.97
C LEU A 126 5.71 6.84 4.46
N SER A 127 6.95 6.73 3.99
CA SER A 127 7.88 5.69 4.43
C SER A 127 8.23 5.80 5.92
N SER A 128 8.41 7.02 6.45
CA SER A 128 8.69 7.21 7.87
C SER A 128 7.50 6.80 8.75
N ASN A 129 6.27 7.15 8.36
CA ASN A 129 5.07 6.72 9.08
C ASN A 129 4.96 5.20 9.17
N LEU A 130 5.39 4.51 8.12
CA LEU A 130 5.39 3.06 8.05
C LEU A 130 6.50 2.43 8.90
N ILE A 131 7.70 3.01 8.91
CA ILE A 131 8.79 2.55 9.78
C ILE A 131 8.36 2.65 11.25
N VAL A 132 7.68 3.74 11.63
CA VAL A 132 7.13 3.89 12.99
C VAL A 132 6.12 2.79 13.31
N HIS A 133 5.19 2.48 12.40
CA HIS A 133 4.23 1.39 12.58
C HIS A 133 4.91 0.01 12.67
N LEU A 134 5.91 -0.24 11.82
CA LEU A 134 6.72 -1.46 11.84
C LEU A 134 7.43 -1.63 13.19
N TYR A 135 8.11 -0.58 13.64
CA TYR A 135 8.84 -0.59 14.90
C TYR A 135 7.90 -0.84 16.09
N SER A 136 6.78 -0.13 16.12
CA SER A 136 5.72 -0.30 17.12
C SER A 136 5.16 -1.73 17.13
N GLY A 137 4.92 -2.31 15.95
CA GLY A 137 4.45 -3.70 15.81
C GLY A 137 5.47 -4.73 16.30
N MET A 138 6.76 -4.51 16.02
CA MET A 138 7.83 -5.40 16.51
C MET A 138 8.01 -5.36 18.03
N LEU A 139 7.76 -4.21 18.66
CA LEU A 139 7.87 -4.03 20.11
C LEU A 139 6.70 -4.67 20.87
N SER A 140 5.57 -4.91 20.19
CA SER A 140 4.37 -5.55 20.75
C SER A 140 4.52 -7.07 20.98
N ARG A 141 5.64 -7.50 21.57
CA ARG A 141 5.90 -8.91 21.92
C ARG A 141 4.98 -9.46 23.01
N GLY A 142 4.17 -8.62 23.66
CA GLY A 142 3.14 -9.02 24.62
C GLY A 142 2.00 -9.87 24.04
N ASN A 143 1.98 -10.10 22.72
CA ASN A 143 0.93 -10.83 22.04
C ASN A 143 0.84 -12.34 22.34
N MET A 144 1.83 -12.94 23.01
CA MET A 144 1.75 -14.37 23.36
C MET A 144 0.52 -14.66 24.21
N GLU A 145 0.20 -13.79 25.16
CA GLU A 145 -0.99 -13.94 26.02
C GLU A 145 -2.29 -13.79 25.22
N LEU A 146 -2.35 -12.82 24.31
CA LEU A 146 -3.52 -12.58 23.46
C LEU A 146 -3.80 -13.78 22.56
N THR A 147 -2.77 -14.44 22.02
CA THR A 147 -2.97 -15.65 21.21
C THR A 147 -3.54 -16.82 22.01
N GLN A 148 -3.47 -16.82 23.35
CA GLN A 148 -4.05 -17.88 24.18
C GLN A 148 -5.57 -17.74 24.37
N LYS A 149 -6.18 -16.63 23.94
CA LYS A 149 -7.63 -16.45 24.06
C LYS A 149 -8.39 -17.52 23.27
N PRO A 150 -9.45 -18.12 23.84
CA PRO A 150 -10.20 -19.20 23.20
C PRO A 150 -10.85 -18.76 21.87
N GLU A 151 -11.23 -17.48 21.78
CA GLU A 151 -11.78 -16.86 20.56
C GLU A 151 -10.83 -16.89 19.36
N LEU A 152 -9.51 -16.94 19.60
CA LEU A 152 -8.48 -16.97 18.56
C LEU A 152 -7.91 -18.39 18.34
N SER A 153 -8.38 -19.39 19.09
CA SER A 153 -7.89 -20.76 19.00
C SER A 153 -8.09 -21.39 17.62
N TRP A 154 -9.18 -21.04 16.92
CA TRP A 154 -9.44 -21.54 15.56
C TRP A 154 -8.39 -21.03 14.54
N LEU A 155 -7.77 -19.87 14.77
CA LEU A 155 -6.71 -19.34 13.90
C LEU A 155 -5.42 -20.13 14.04
N LYS A 156 -5.14 -20.71 15.21
CA LYS A 156 -3.95 -21.56 15.42
C LYS A 156 -3.99 -22.84 14.58
N HIS A 157 -5.18 -23.34 14.28
CA HIS A 157 -5.36 -24.52 13.44
C HIS A 157 -5.11 -24.23 11.96
N ARG A 158 -5.10 -22.95 11.58
CA ARG A 158 -4.77 -22.51 10.22
C ARG A 158 -3.29 -22.15 10.17
N ALA A 159 -2.56 -22.66 9.20
CA ALA A 159 -1.10 -22.50 9.04
C ALA A 159 -0.62 -21.07 8.66
N GLY A 160 -1.27 -20.03 9.16
CA GLY A 160 -1.00 -18.63 8.88
C GLY A 160 -0.28 -17.91 10.03
N SER A 161 0.06 -16.65 9.76
CA SER A 161 0.68 -15.76 10.74
C SER A 161 -0.35 -14.80 11.32
N LEU A 162 -0.34 -14.67 12.65
CA LEU A 162 -1.21 -13.75 13.38
C LEU A 162 -0.40 -12.56 13.88
N LEU A 163 -0.84 -11.35 13.53
CA LEU A 163 -0.25 -10.10 13.97
C LEU A 163 -1.30 -9.30 14.75
N LEU A 164 -1.11 -9.13 16.06
CA LEU A 164 -2.00 -8.35 16.91
C LEU A 164 -1.32 -7.05 17.30
N PHE A 165 -2.09 -5.97 17.42
CA PHE A 165 -1.61 -4.65 17.84
C PHE A 165 -2.16 -4.24 19.21
N GLY A 166 -2.88 -5.12 19.90
CA GLY A 166 -3.41 -4.86 21.23
C GLY A 166 -4.68 -5.66 21.57
N SER A 167 -5.23 -5.37 22.74
CA SER A 167 -6.52 -5.91 23.18
C SER A 167 -7.69 -5.20 22.47
N PRO A 168 -8.85 -5.87 22.29
CA PRO A 168 -10.05 -5.23 21.78
C PRO A 168 -10.41 -3.97 22.58
N GLY A 169 -10.69 -2.88 21.88
CA GLY A 169 -11.04 -1.59 22.48
C GLY A 169 -9.88 -0.83 23.15
N HIS A 170 -8.68 -1.40 23.24
CA HIS A 170 -7.49 -0.74 23.79
C HIS A 170 -6.43 -0.59 22.71
N ASN A 171 -6.56 0.47 21.94
CA ASN A 171 -5.58 0.86 20.94
C ASN A 171 -4.40 1.56 21.64
N LEU A 172 -3.43 0.78 22.13
CA LEU A 172 -2.22 1.27 22.80
C LEU A 172 -1.42 2.32 21.98
N TYR A 173 -1.67 2.40 20.66
CA TYR A 173 -0.96 3.28 19.74
C TYR A 173 -1.73 4.53 19.29
N PHE A 174 -3.03 4.69 19.66
CA PHE A 174 -3.87 5.79 19.18
C PHE A 174 -4.45 6.68 20.29
N THR A 175 -4.15 6.39 21.56
CA THR A 175 -4.56 7.22 22.71
C THR A 175 -3.33 7.88 23.34
N ASN A 176 -2.92 9.00 22.76
CA ASN A 176 -2.19 10.06 23.45
C ASN A 176 -2.88 11.39 23.17
#